data_AF-A0A5N7BH94-F1
#
_entry.id   AF-A0A5N7BH94-F1
#
_cell.length_a   1.000
_cell.length_b   1.000
_cell.length_c   1.000
_cell.angle_alpha   90.00
_cell.angle_beta   90.00
_cell.angle_gamma   90.00
#
_symmetry.space_group_name_H-M   'P 1'
#
loop_
_entity.id
_entity.type
_entity.pdbx_description
1 polymer ?
#
loop_
_entity_poly.entity_id
_entity_poly.type
_entity_poly.pdbx_seq_one_letter_code
_entity_poly.pdbx_strand_id
1 'polypeptide(L)'
;MLPKIVALLGAVAMTAHAATIYVCTDKNLRGDCTDVEVSPGQCVNLPFGDNISSIRMNGFSCEFFTDSGCDADSTKTSFDKDQWNLRDGTWNDQLSSPAYSREEIVKWKEEFRKLNTDYDGYIDPYELIGTANEKGLGMTDEEGVAWVKKLDFDGDGRVSFGEFLTAFGKRADSS
;
A
#
# COMPACT_ATOMS: atom_id res chain seq x y z
N MET A 1 -8.29 4.06 -10.13
CA MET A 1 -8.67 3.09 -11.21
C MET A 1 -9.05 1.81 -10.48
N LEU A 2 -10.05 1.02 -10.90
CA LEU A 2 -10.43 -0.14 -10.07
C LEU A 2 -9.34 -1.22 -10.09
N PRO A 3 -8.78 -1.62 -8.93
CA PRO A 3 -7.80 -2.69 -8.85
C PRO A 3 -8.43 -4.01 -9.29
N LYS A 4 -7.62 -4.85 -9.93
CA LYS A 4 -8.05 -6.17 -10.44
C LYS A 4 -7.21 -7.29 -9.85
N ILE A 5 -7.73 -8.51 -9.89
CA ILE A 5 -7.04 -9.71 -9.41
C ILE A 5 -7.18 -10.88 -10.35
N VAL A 6 -6.20 -11.78 -10.27
CA VAL A 6 -6.19 -13.11 -10.90
C VAL A 6 -5.77 -14.14 -9.86
N ALA A 7 -6.59 -15.17 -9.63
CA ALA A 7 -6.21 -16.27 -8.76
C ALA A 7 -5.15 -17.17 -9.44
N LEU A 8 -4.12 -17.53 -8.68
CA LEU A 8 -3.13 -18.54 -9.04
C LEU A 8 -3.36 -19.80 -8.20
N LEU A 9 -3.48 -20.94 -8.85
CA LEU A 9 -3.54 -22.22 -8.13
C LEU A 9 -2.13 -22.70 -7.80
N GLY A 10 -1.87 -22.93 -6.52
CA GLY A 10 -0.76 -23.76 -6.06
C GLY A 10 -1.02 -25.23 -6.37
N ALA A 11 0.04 -25.99 -6.60
CA ALA A 11 -0.01 -27.41 -6.97
C ALA A 11 -0.48 -28.30 -5.81
N VAL A 12 -1.79 -28.35 -5.54
CA VAL A 12 -2.43 -29.47 -4.83
C VAL A 12 -3.67 -29.87 -5.61
N ALA A 13 -3.75 -31.17 -5.87
CA ALA A 13 -4.60 -31.83 -6.86
C ALA A 13 -6.10 -31.50 -6.77
N MET A 14 -6.65 -31.23 -7.97
CA MET A 14 -7.96 -31.68 -8.44
C MET A 14 -9.21 -31.13 -7.75
N THR A 15 -9.60 -29.92 -8.14
CA THR A 15 -10.89 -29.54 -8.76
C THR A 15 -10.86 -28.03 -8.92
N ALA A 16 -11.25 -27.50 -10.09
CA ALA A 16 -11.31 -26.05 -10.34
C ALA A 16 -12.45 -25.43 -9.52
N HIS A 17 -12.25 -25.28 -8.21
CA HIS A 17 -13.17 -24.54 -7.35
C HIS A 17 -12.80 -23.07 -7.43
N ALA A 18 -13.82 -22.21 -7.55
CA ALA A 18 -13.66 -20.77 -7.42
C ALA A 18 -12.99 -20.47 -6.07
N ALA A 19 -11.87 -19.76 -6.10
CA ALA A 19 -11.26 -19.22 -4.90
C ALA A 19 -12.15 -18.08 -4.39
N THR A 20 -12.38 -18.03 -3.09
CA THR A 20 -13.11 -16.93 -2.46
C THR A 20 -12.17 -16.20 -1.53
N ILE A 21 -11.90 -14.94 -1.83
CA ILE A 21 -11.17 -14.04 -0.92
C ILE A 21 -12.16 -13.09 -0.27
N TYR A 22 -11.83 -12.58 0.91
CA TYR A 22 -12.68 -11.63 1.63
C TYR A 22 -11.96 -10.30 1.76
N VAL A 23 -12.57 -9.24 1.22
CA VAL A 23 -11.94 -7.90 1.14
C VAL A 23 -12.73 -6.90 1.96
N CYS A 24 -12.03 -5.97 2.60
CA CYS A 24 -12.58 -5.02 3.56
C CYS A 24 -12.03 -3.60 3.37
N THR A 25 -12.83 -2.59 3.71
CA THR A 25 -12.46 -1.17 3.58
C THR A 25 -11.63 -0.61 4.73
N ASP A 26 -11.57 -1.30 5.87
CA ASP A 26 -10.74 -0.90 7.02
C ASP A 26 -9.70 -1.99 7.36
N LYS A 27 -8.69 -1.62 8.14
CA LYS A 27 -7.66 -2.54 8.61
C LYS A 27 -8.23 -3.63 9.51
N ASN A 28 -7.51 -4.73 9.61
CA ASN A 28 -7.84 -5.88 10.46
C ASN A 28 -9.21 -6.51 10.16
N LEU A 29 -9.59 -6.56 8.88
CA LEU A 29 -10.84 -7.17 8.38
C LEU A 29 -12.11 -6.53 8.98
N ARG A 30 -12.15 -5.18 8.99
CA ARG A 30 -13.25 -4.37 9.52
C ARG A 30 -13.84 -3.44 8.45
N GLY A 31 -14.89 -2.72 8.82
CA GLY A 31 -15.58 -1.78 7.92
C GLY A 31 -16.59 -2.50 7.03
N ASP A 32 -16.72 -2.02 5.80
CA ASP A 32 -17.51 -2.69 4.77
C ASP A 32 -16.68 -3.80 4.17
N CYS A 33 -17.23 -5.00 4.12
CA CYS A 33 -16.53 -6.17 3.65
C CYS A 33 -17.42 -7.03 2.75
N THR A 34 -16.80 -7.75 1.82
CA THR A 34 -17.50 -8.70 0.95
C THR A 34 -16.58 -9.81 0.49
N ASP A 35 -17.18 -10.96 0.21
CA ASP A 35 -16.52 -12.04 -0.51
C ASP A 35 -16.38 -11.70 -2.00
N VAL A 36 -15.26 -12.14 -2.59
CA VAL A 36 -14.97 -12.04 -4.02
C VAL A 36 -14.62 -13.42 -4.52
N GLU A 37 -15.48 -13.96 -5.38
CA GLU A 37 -15.25 -15.21 -6.07
C GLU A 37 -14.37 -14.98 -7.31
N VAL A 38 -13.30 -15.75 -7.43
CA VAL A 38 -12.35 -15.68 -8.53
C VAL A 38 -11.97 -17.09 -8.98
N SER A 39 -12.11 -17.37 -10.27
CA SER A 39 -11.62 -18.62 -10.84
C SER A 39 -10.14 -18.51 -11.22
N PRO A 40 -9.39 -19.62 -11.23
CA PRO A 40 -8.00 -19.64 -11.67
C PRO A 40 -7.83 -19.02 -13.07
N GLY A 41 -6.94 -18.05 -13.21
CA GLY A 41 -6.70 -17.35 -14.48
C GLY A 41 -7.77 -16.31 -14.88
N GLN A 42 -8.82 -16.12 -14.08
CA GLN A 42 -9.85 -15.11 -14.33
C GLN A 42 -9.42 -13.74 -13.79
N CYS A 43 -9.48 -12.72 -14.62
CA CYS A 43 -9.29 -11.33 -14.22
C CYS A 43 -10.60 -10.74 -13.68
N VAL A 44 -10.62 -10.35 -12.41
CA VAL A 44 -11.81 -9.84 -11.70
C VAL A 44 -11.53 -8.47 -11.11
N ASN A 45 -12.48 -7.53 -11.24
CA ASN A 45 -12.40 -6.25 -10.54
C ASN A 45 -12.70 -6.44 -9.06
N LEU A 46 -11.90 -5.84 -8.20
CA LEU A 46 -12.22 -5.81 -6.78
C LEU A 46 -13.31 -4.79 -6.46
N PRO A 47 -14.17 -5.09 -5.47
CA PRO A 47 -15.14 -4.14 -4.94
C PRO A 47 -14.42 -3.07 -4.12
N PHE A 48 -15.13 -1.98 -3.79
CA PHE A 48 -14.62 -0.85 -2.99
C PHE A 48 -13.47 -0.04 -3.60
N GLY A 49 -12.89 -0.47 -4.72
CA GLY A 49 -11.86 0.27 -5.42
C GLY A 49 -10.63 0.51 -4.56
N ASP A 50 -10.23 1.77 -4.47
CA ASP A 50 -9.03 2.22 -3.74
C ASP A 50 -9.25 2.26 -2.20
N ASN A 51 -10.46 1.93 -1.73
CA ASN A 51 -10.77 1.87 -0.30
C ASN A 51 -10.39 0.55 0.36
N ILE A 52 -9.97 -0.48 -0.39
CA ILE A 52 -9.62 -1.78 0.20
C ILE A 52 -8.39 -1.62 1.08
N SER A 53 -8.53 -2.00 2.35
CA SER A 53 -7.51 -1.84 3.39
C SER A 53 -7.12 -3.14 4.07
N SER A 54 -7.88 -4.23 3.89
CA SER A 54 -7.47 -5.56 4.34
C SER A 54 -8.11 -6.67 3.51
N ILE A 55 -7.42 -7.80 3.41
CA ILE A 55 -7.81 -8.95 2.58
C ILE A 55 -7.50 -10.23 3.33
N ARG A 56 -8.49 -11.12 3.44
CA ARG A 56 -8.28 -12.51 3.87
C ARG A 56 -8.20 -13.39 2.63
N MET A 57 -7.09 -14.12 2.52
CA MET A 57 -6.77 -14.93 1.34
C MET A 57 -7.36 -16.34 1.41
N ASN A 58 -7.83 -16.78 2.59
CA ASN A 58 -8.42 -18.12 2.81
C ASN A 58 -7.52 -19.27 2.31
N GLY A 59 -6.19 -19.10 2.34
CA GLY A 59 -5.23 -20.09 1.88
C GLY A 59 -5.01 -20.14 0.36
N PHE A 60 -5.59 -19.21 -0.39
CA PHE A 60 -5.32 -19.04 -1.82
C PHE A 60 -4.19 -18.05 -2.08
N SER A 61 -3.57 -18.16 -3.25
CA SER A 61 -2.67 -17.13 -3.77
C SER A 61 -3.32 -16.43 -4.96
N CYS A 62 -3.23 -15.10 -4.99
CA CYS A 62 -3.70 -14.31 -6.13
C CYS A 62 -2.61 -13.32 -6.54
N GLU A 63 -2.53 -13.07 -7.85
CA GLU A 63 -1.87 -11.89 -8.39
C GLU A 63 -2.86 -10.75 -8.38
N PHE A 64 -2.40 -9.62 -7.89
CA PHE A 64 -3.19 -8.43 -7.77
C PHE A 64 -2.56 -7.30 -8.58
N PHE A 65 -3.38 -6.58 -9.35
CA PHE A 65 -2.98 -5.62 -10.37
C PHE A 65 -3.47 -4.22 -10.01
N THR A 66 -2.58 -3.25 -10.18
CA THR A 66 -2.86 -1.83 -9.88
C THR A 66 -3.56 -1.08 -11.01
N ASP A 67 -3.67 -1.69 -12.19
CA ASP A 67 -4.24 -1.09 -13.39
C ASP A 67 -5.25 -2.03 -14.09
N SER A 68 -5.95 -1.48 -15.07
CA SER A 68 -7.01 -2.16 -15.78
C SER A 68 -6.47 -3.07 -16.88
N GLY A 69 -6.55 -4.39 -16.68
CA GLY A 69 -6.28 -5.34 -17.76
C GLY A 69 -5.89 -6.73 -17.27
N CYS A 70 -5.26 -6.81 -16.10
CA CYS A 70 -4.49 -7.99 -15.71
C CYS A 70 -3.46 -8.37 -16.79
N ASP A 71 -2.85 -7.35 -17.41
CA ASP A 71 -1.94 -7.53 -18.54
C ASP A 71 -0.52 -7.82 -18.03
N ALA A 72 0.32 -8.40 -18.89
CA ALA A 72 1.70 -8.75 -18.53
C ALA A 72 2.56 -7.52 -18.18
N ASP A 73 2.22 -6.36 -18.73
CA ASP A 73 2.92 -5.09 -18.52
C ASP A 73 2.41 -4.30 -17.30
N SER A 74 1.34 -4.79 -16.67
CA SER A 74 0.74 -4.18 -15.49
C SER A 74 1.60 -4.35 -14.24
N THR A 75 1.62 -3.34 -13.37
CA THR A 75 2.26 -3.50 -12.06
C THR A 75 1.42 -4.42 -11.18
N LYS A 76 2.01 -5.53 -10.73
CA LYS A 76 1.34 -6.57 -9.94
C LYS A 76 2.11 -6.95 -8.67
N THR A 77 1.38 -7.39 -7.66
CA THR A 77 1.94 -8.07 -6.48
C THR A 77 1.26 -9.42 -6.30
N SER A 78 1.90 -10.34 -5.58
CA SER A 78 1.28 -11.60 -5.17
C SER A 78 1.08 -11.60 -3.66
N PHE A 79 -0.12 -11.97 -3.23
CA PHE A 79 -0.38 -12.29 -1.83
C PHE A 79 -0.74 -13.76 -1.70
N ASP A 80 -0.13 -14.42 -0.73
CA ASP A 80 -0.38 -15.82 -0.33
C ASP A 80 -0.85 -15.92 1.13
N LYS A 81 -0.97 -14.78 1.82
CA LYS A 81 -1.36 -14.65 3.22
C LYS A 81 -2.31 -13.46 3.41
N ASP A 82 -3.04 -13.48 4.51
CA ASP A 82 -3.92 -12.40 4.91
C ASP A 82 -3.15 -11.07 5.03
N GLN A 83 -3.73 -10.03 4.44
CA GLN A 83 -3.24 -8.66 4.45
C GLN A 83 -4.06 -7.86 5.45
N TRP A 84 -3.43 -7.46 6.56
CA TRP A 84 -4.13 -6.83 7.69
C TRP A 84 -4.23 -5.32 7.58
N ASN A 85 -3.25 -4.69 6.93
CA ASN A 85 -3.30 -3.27 6.61
C ASN A 85 -2.61 -3.00 5.27
N LEU A 86 -3.40 -2.75 4.24
CA LEU A 86 -2.91 -2.40 2.91
C LEU A 86 -2.60 -0.92 2.75
N ARG A 87 -3.02 -0.05 3.69
CA ARG A 87 -2.72 1.40 3.66
C ARG A 87 -1.23 1.69 3.78
N ASP A 88 -0.54 0.87 4.54
CA ASP A 88 0.91 0.99 4.76
C ASP A 88 1.68 0.26 3.65
N GLY A 89 0.97 -0.47 2.79
CA GLY A 89 1.50 -1.27 1.70
C GLY A 89 1.55 -0.52 0.37
N THR A 90 2.35 -1.05 -0.56
CA THR A 90 2.61 -0.42 -1.87
C THR A 90 1.59 -0.79 -2.96
N TRP A 91 0.62 -1.65 -2.64
CA TRP A 91 -0.17 -2.39 -3.62
C TRP A 91 -1.49 -1.73 -4.03
N ASN A 92 -2.37 -1.40 -3.08
CA ASN A 92 -3.58 -0.66 -3.38
C ASN A 92 -3.37 0.76 -2.90
N ASP A 93 -2.86 1.56 -3.83
CA ASP A 93 -2.97 2.99 -3.84
C ASP A 93 -4.23 3.43 -3.07
N GLN A 94 -3.99 4.11 -1.96
CA GLN A 94 -4.97 5.01 -1.36
C GLN A 94 -4.67 6.44 -1.83
N LEU A 95 -4.08 6.55 -3.02
CA LEU A 95 -3.41 7.73 -3.55
C LEU A 95 -3.95 8.22 -4.88
N SER A 96 -4.87 7.48 -5.47
CA SER A 96 -5.89 7.85 -6.44
C SER A 96 -6.96 8.71 -5.77
N SER A 97 -6.66 9.27 -4.58
CA SER A 97 -7.21 10.57 -4.24
C SER A 97 -6.94 11.50 -5.44
N PRO A 98 -7.95 12.19 -5.98
CA PRO A 98 -7.76 13.18 -7.04
C PRO A 98 -6.78 14.32 -6.66
N ALA A 99 -6.27 14.31 -5.43
CA ALA A 99 -5.21 15.18 -4.95
C ALA A 99 -3.84 14.95 -5.61
N TYR A 100 -3.57 13.77 -6.20
CA TYR A 100 -2.24 13.42 -6.74
C TYR A 100 -2.29 12.77 -8.12
N SER A 101 -1.38 13.18 -9.02
CA SER A 101 -1.11 12.46 -10.26
C SER A 101 -0.26 11.21 -10.00
N ARG A 102 -0.29 10.25 -10.93
CA ARG A 102 0.56 9.05 -10.87
C ARG A 102 2.04 9.41 -10.76
N GLU A 103 2.47 10.43 -11.50
CA GLU A 103 3.84 10.91 -11.51
C GLU A 103 4.23 11.53 -10.16
N GLU A 104 3.32 12.27 -9.52
CA GLU A 104 3.53 12.82 -8.18
C GLU A 104 3.66 11.69 -7.14
N ILE A 105 2.81 10.66 -7.22
CA ILE A 105 2.88 9.49 -6.33
C ILE A 105 4.19 8.74 -6.50
N VAL A 106 4.62 8.49 -7.74
CA VAL A 106 5.89 7.81 -8.03
C VAL A 106 7.06 8.61 -7.47
N LYS A 107 7.08 9.92 -7.69
CA LYS A 107 8.11 10.81 -7.14
C LYS A 107 8.17 10.72 -5.61
N TRP A 108 7.04 10.82 -4.94
CA TRP A 108 7.01 10.75 -3.48
C TRP A 108 7.37 9.36 -2.94
N LYS A 109 7.04 8.27 -3.68
CA LYS A 109 7.53 6.92 -3.36
C LYS A 109 9.04 6.82 -3.42
N GLU A 110 9.68 7.45 -4.41
CA GLU A 110 11.14 7.46 -4.53
C GLU A 110 11.79 8.24 -3.39
N GLU A 111 11.23 9.39 -2.99
CA GLU A 111 11.74 10.13 -1.82
C GLU A 111 11.54 9.36 -0.52
N PHE A 112 10.38 8.74 -0.32
CA PHE A 112 10.11 7.91 0.85
C PHE A 112 11.12 6.75 0.95
N ARG A 113 11.42 6.06 -0.16
CA ARG A 113 12.42 4.98 -0.21
C ARG A 113 13.84 5.42 0.05
N LYS A 114 14.17 6.70 -0.12
CA LYS A 114 15.50 7.22 0.24
C LYS A 114 15.64 7.39 1.75
N LEU A 115 14.53 7.57 2.45
CA LEU A 115 14.48 7.75 3.89
C LEU A 115 14.29 6.41 4.62
N ASN A 116 13.43 5.53 4.11
CA ASN A 116 13.25 4.18 4.64
C ASN A 116 14.41 3.28 4.17
N THR A 117 15.39 3.08 5.04
CA THR A 117 16.64 2.38 4.74
C THR A 117 16.57 0.88 4.99
N ASP A 118 15.70 0.44 5.89
CA ASP A 118 15.52 -0.98 6.23
C ASP A 118 14.39 -1.67 5.43
N TYR A 119 13.63 -0.88 4.67
CA TYR A 119 12.50 -1.25 3.83
C TYR A 119 11.31 -1.87 4.58
N ASP A 120 11.09 -1.50 5.85
CA ASP A 120 10.00 -2.01 6.68
C ASP A 120 8.61 -1.41 6.38
N GLY A 121 8.55 -0.41 5.49
CA GLY A 121 7.33 0.34 5.15
C GLY A 121 7.10 1.65 5.92
N TYR A 122 7.96 1.98 6.89
CA TYR A 122 7.86 3.16 7.76
C TYR A 122 9.13 4.02 7.68
N ILE A 123 9.08 5.26 8.17
CA ILE A 123 10.27 6.05 8.45
C ILE A 123 10.32 6.27 9.94
N ASP A 124 11.34 5.73 10.59
CA ASP A 124 11.60 6.02 11.99
C ASP A 124 12.50 7.27 12.17
N PRO A 125 12.58 7.83 13.39
CA PRO A 125 13.40 9.02 13.63
C PRO A 125 14.88 8.83 13.26
N TYR A 126 15.45 7.65 13.53
CA TYR A 126 16.86 7.35 13.30
C TYR A 126 17.19 7.23 11.81
N GLU A 127 16.29 6.66 11.02
CA GLU A 127 16.43 6.58 9.57
C GLU A 127 16.42 7.96 8.91
N LEU A 128 15.52 8.84 9.37
CA LEU A 128 15.47 10.24 8.95
C LEU A 128 16.76 10.98 9.32
N ILE A 129 17.19 10.89 10.59
CA ILE A 129 18.40 11.55 11.10
C ILE A 129 19.63 11.05 10.35
N GLY A 130 19.76 9.74 10.18
CA GLY A 130 20.84 9.10 9.45
C GLY A 130 20.94 9.64 8.03
N THR A 131 19.82 9.61 7.29
CA THR A 131 19.78 10.12 5.92
C THR A 131 20.07 11.63 5.84
N ALA A 132 19.58 12.44 6.78
CA ALA A 132 19.84 13.87 6.82
C ALA A 132 21.33 14.18 7.06
N ASN A 133 21.98 13.43 7.96
CA ASN A 133 23.40 13.56 8.25
C ASN A 133 24.27 13.07 7.08
N GLU A 134 23.91 11.98 6.42
CA GLU A 134 24.57 11.52 5.19
C GLU A 134 24.51 12.54 4.06
N LYS A 135 23.39 13.27 3.95
CA LYS A 135 23.22 14.36 2.97
C LYS A 135 23.91 15.67 3.39
N GLY A 136 24.58 15.70 4.54
CA GLY A 136 25.29 16.87 5.06
C GLY A 136 24.36 18.00 5.52
N LEU A 137 23.07 17.71 5.73
CA LEU A 137 22.10 18.69 6.22
C LEU A 137 22.26 18.93 7.72
N GLY A 138 22.68 17.91 8.47
CA GLY A 138 22.80 17.96 9.92
C GLY A 138 21.41 17.97 10.57
N MET A 139 21.08 16.93 11.32
CA MET A 139 19.82 16.86 12.07
C MET A 139 20.11 16.29 13.46
N THR A 140 19.58 16.94 14.50
CA THR A 140 19.69 16.41 15.87
C THR A 140 18.62 15.38 16.17
N ASP A 141 18.85 14.59 17.23
CA ASP A 141 17.89 13.59 17.70
C ASP A 141 16.53 14.21 18.03
N GLU A 142 16.53 15.38 18.67
CA GLU A 142 15.31 16.11 19.02
C GLU A 142 14.54 16.59 17.77
N GLU A 143 15.26 17.04 16.75
CA GLU A 143 14.66 17.50 15.49
C GLU A 143 14.04 16.33 14.71
N GLY A 144 14.72 15.19 14.64
CA GLY A 144 14.21 14.00 13.97
C GLY A 144 12.95 13.45 14.66
N VAL A 145 12.99 13.33 15.99
CA VAL A 145 11.83 12.90 16.79
C VAL A 145 10.67 13.89 16.65
N ALA A 146 10.93 15.19 16.68
CA ALA A 146 9.89 16.21 16.51
C ALA A 146 9.26 16.17 15.11
N TRP A 147 10.07 15.88 14.08
CA TRP A 147 9.59 15.73 12.70
C TRP A 147 8.67 14.53 12.56
N VAL A 148 9.09 13.35 13.04
CA VAL A 148 8.27 12.13 13.00
C VAL A 148 6.95 12.36 13.75
N LYS A 149 7.02 12.90 14.96
CA LYS A 149 5.85 13.19 15.78
C LYS A 149 4.85 14.14 15.12
N LYS A 150 5.31 15.03 14.24
CA LYS A 150 4.43 15.96 13.51
C LYS A 150 3.59 15.25 12.44
N LEU A 151 4.07 14.11 11.95
CA LEU A 151 3.56 13.38 10.80
C LEU A 151 2.85 12.10 11.20
N ASP A 152 3.24 11.52 12.33
CA ASP A 152 2.65 10.37 13.00
C ASP A 152 1.23 10.72 13.50
N PHE A 153 0.22 10.44 12.67
CA PHE A 153 -1.18 10.72 12.96
C PHE A 153 -1.85 9.59 13.74
N ASP A 154 -1.37 8.35 13.59
CA ASP A 154 -1.94 7.19 14.29
C ASP A 154 -1.23 6.85 15.61
N GLY A 155 -0.09 7.50 15.89
CA GLY A 155 0.63 7.46 17.15
C GLY A 155 1.53 6.24 17.31
N ASP A 156 1.94 5.59 16.23
CA ASP A 156 2.77 4.39 16.27
C ASP A 156 4.28 4.69 16.44
N GLY A 157 4.66 5.96 16.43
CA GLY A 157 6.03 6.43 16.61
C GLY A 157 6.87 6.45 15.33
N ARG A 158 6.25 6.22 14.17
CA ARG A 158 6.89 6.15 12.85
C ARG A 158 6.04 6.94 11.85
N VAL A 159 6.52 7.04 10.62
CA VAL A 159 5.77 7.66 9.52
C VAL A 159 5.53 6.66 8.41
N SER A 160 4.28 6.27 8.20
CA SER A 160 3.84 5.49 7.04
C SER A 160 3.86 6.32 5.76
N PHE A 161 3.84 5.66 4.60
CA PHE A 161 3.83 6.37 3.32
C PHE A 161 2.60 7.29 3.16
N GLY A 162 1.44 6.89 3.68
CA GLY A 162 0.22 7.72 3.65
C GLY A 162 0.34 9.01 4.47
N GLU A 163 0.98 8.94 5.63
CA GLU A 163 1.25 10.09 6.50
C GLU A 163 2.27 11.03 5.87
N PHE A 164 3.32 10.48 5.29
CA PHE A 164 4.32 11.21 4.51
C PHE A 164 3.66 12.03 3.38
N LEU A 165 2.78 11.40 2.60
CA LEU A 165 2.06 12.07 1.52
C LEU A 165 1.05 13.12 2.00
N THR A 166 0.41 12.88 3.14
CA THR A 166 -0.51 13.87 3.72
C THR A 166 0.21 15.18 4.03
N ALA A 167 1.49 15.11 4.39
CA ALA A 167 2.27 16.28 4.76
C ALA A 167 3.06 16.91 3.62
N PHE A 168 3.70 16.09 2.77
CA PHE A 168 4.55 16.59 1.68
C PHE A 168 3.82 16.67 0.36
N GLY A 169 2.73 15.93 0.22
CA GLY A 169 2.04 15.82 -1.03
C GLY A 169 1.12 17.02 -1.33
N LYS A 170 0.49 17.67 -0.35
CA LYS A 170 -0.56 18.65 -0.66
C LYS A 170 -0.07 19.65 -1.71
N ARG A 171 -0.75 19.67 -2.87
CA ARG A 171 -0.69 20.82 -3.77
C ARG A 171 -0.97 22.03 -2.89
N ALA A 172 -0.04 22.98 -2.87
CA ALA A 172 -0.35 24.30 -2.39
C ALA A 172 -1.63 24.72 -3.15
N ASP A 173 -2.73 24.90 -2.42
CA ASP A 173 -3.94 25.47 -2.98
C ASP A 173 -3.53 26.82 -3.59
N SER A 174 -3.32 26.83 -4.90
CA SER A 174 -3.14 28.07 -5.64
C SER A 174 -4.50 28.74 -5.66
N SER A 175 -4.61 29.72 -4.78
CA SER A 175 -5.66 30.75 -4.76
C SER A 175 -5.75 31.49 -6.10
#